data_AF-A0AA41ZBW6-F1
#
_entry.id   AF-A0AA41ZBW6-F1
#
_cell.length_a   1.000
_cell.length_b   1.000
_cell.length_c   1.000
_cell.angle_alpha   90.00
_cell.angle_beta   90.00
_cell.angle_gamma   90.00
#
_symmetry.space_group_name_H-M   'P 1'
#
loop_
_entity.id
_entity.type
_entity.pdbx_description
1 polymer ?
#
loop_
_entity_poly.entity_id
_entity_poly.type
_entity_poly.pdbx_seq_one_letter_code
_entity_poly.pdbx_strand_id
1 'polypeptide(L)' 'MVQLQFYREQAARQRAAADAATLQNVRERCLRAADTWASLAAKGEQANLQRIAVQKPEKTIEMLKGRFAPADISRDGV' A
#
# COMPACT_ATOMS: atom_id res chain seq x y z
N MET A 1 -3.49 -7.04 4.08
CA MET A 1 -2.28 -6.63 4.84
C MET A 1 -1.51 -7.80 5.47
N VAL A 2 -2.11 -8.99 5.63
CA VAL A 2 -1.43 -10.21 6.18
C VAL A 2 -0.13 -10.56 5.45
N GLN A 3 -0.09 -10.45 4.11
CA GLN A 3 1.12 -10.75 3.34
C GLN A 3 2.28 -9.79 3.60
N LEU A 4 2.00 -8.51 3.90
CA LEU A 4 3.04 -7.52 4.21
C LEU A 4 3.75 -7.86 5.51
N GLN A 5 2.97 -8.19 6.55
CA GLN A 5 3.54 -8.55 7.85
C GLN A 5 4.32 -9.87 7.76
N PHE A 6 3.82 -10.84 6.99
CA PHE A 6 4.56 -12.07 6.73
C PHE A 6 5.94 -11.78 6.09
N TYR A 7 6.02 -10.92 5.07
CA TYR A 7 7.31 -10.57 4.46
C TYR A 7 8.25 -9.85 5.44
N ARG A 8 7.72 -8.98 6.30
CA ARG A 8 8.51 -8.30 7.34
C ARG A 8 9.04 -9.28 8.38
N GLU A 9 8.22 -10.24 8.83
CA GLU A 9 8.64 -11.30 9.74
C GLU A 9 9.73 -12.18 9.14
N GLN A 10 9.59 -12.56 7.87
CA GLN A 10 10.62 -13.36 7.20
C GLN A 10 11.93 -12.58 7.06
N ALA A 11 11.89 -11.30 6.73
CA ALA A 11 13.08 -10.46 6.71
C ALA A 11 13.77 -10.42 8.08
N ALA A 12 13.01 -10.25 9.17
CA ALA A 12 13.53 -10.25 10.53
C ALA A 12 14.15 -11.60 10.92
N ARG A 13 13.48 -12.72 10.60
CA ARG A 13 14.01 -14.07 10.86
C ARG A 13 15.34 -14.31 10.14
N GLN A 14 15.46 -13.89 8.88
CA GLN A 14 16.69 -14.06 8.14
C GLN A 14 17.82 -13.16 8.65
N ARG A 15 17.52 -11.96 9.16
CA ARG A 15 18.53 -11.12 9.86
C ARG A 15 19.03 -11.79 11.13
N ALA A 16 18.13 -12.28 11.97
CA ALA A 16 18.51 -13.00 13.19
C ALA A 16 19.34 -14.26 12.87
N ALA A 17 18.99 -14.99 11.81
CA ALA A 17 19.78 -16.13 11.35
C ALA A 17 21.18 -15.72 10.83
N ALA A 18 21.30 -14.56 10.17
CA ALA A 18 22.58 -14.02 9.74
C ALA A 18 23.46 -13.61 10.94
N ASP A 19 22.86 -13.03 11.98
CA ASP A 19 23.55 -12.61 13.20
C ASP A 19 24.05 -13.83 14.01
N ALA A 20 23.27 -14.92 14.00
CA ALA A 20 23.66 -16.18 14.64
C ALA A 20 24.62 -17.04 13.79
N ALA A 21 24.84 -16.70 12.52
CA ALA A 21 25.65 -17.51 11.62
C ALA A 21 27.14 -17.38 11.96
N THR A 22 27.80 -18.51 12.18
CA THR A 22 29.25 -18.58 12.42
C THR A 22 30.06 -18.61 11.13
N LEU A 23 29.45 -19.04 10.02
CA LEU A 23 30.08 -19.07 8.70
C LEU A 23 29.68 -17.86 7.87
N GLN A 24 30.67 -17.20 7.27
CA GLN A 24 30.45 -15.99 6.45
C GLN A 24 29.51 -16.25 5.27
N ASN A 25 29.65 -17.37 4.57
CA ASN A 25 28.80 -17.71 3.42
C ASN A 25 27.32 -17.89 3.82
N VAL A 26 27.06 -18.44 5.02
CA VAL A 26 25.71 -18.59 5.56
C VAL A 26 25.15 -17.22 5.94
N ARG A 27 25.96 -16.39 6.62
CA ARG A 27 25.60 -15.01 6.96
C ARG A 27 25.20 -14.22 5.72
N GLU A 28 26.03 -14.22 4.69
CA GLU A 28 25.77 -13.51 3.44
C GLU A 28 24.50 -14.01 2.74
N ARG A 29 24.27 -15.33 2.69
CA ARG A 29 23.05 -15.89 2.11
C ARG A 29 21.81 -15.44 2.89
N CYS A 30 21.87 -15.45 4.21
CA CYS A 30 20.78 -15.00 5.07
C CYS A 30 20.52 -13.49 4.91
N LEU A 31 21.55 -12.66 4.78
CA LEU A 31 21.40 -11.23 4.50
C LEU A 31 20.74 -10.99 3.13
N ARG A 32 21.17 -11.67 2.06
CA ARG A 32 20.53 -11.57 0.74
C ARG A 32 19.06 -11.99 0.77
N ALA A 33 18.75 -13.04 1.54
CA ALA A 33 17.38 -13.46 1.75
C ALA A 33 16.56 -12.39 2.49
N ALA A 34 17.11 -11.82 3.57
CA ALA A 34 16.46 -10.74 4.31
C ALA A 34 16.15 -9.53 3.42
N ASP A 35 17.09 -9.12 2.58
CA ASP A 35 16.92 -8.00 1.65
C ASP A 35 15.84 -8.29 0.60
N THR A 36 15.78 -9.52 0.11
CA THR A 36 14.73 -9.96 -0.83
C THR A 36 13.35 -9.85 -0.19
N TRP A 37 13.19 -10.36 1.04
CA TRP A 37 11.94 -10.27 1.78
C TRP A 37 11.55 -8.83 2.09
N ALA A 38 12.51 -7.99 2.48
CA ALA A 38 12.28 -6.57 2.74
C ALA A 38 11.82 -5.82 1.47
N SER A 39 12.41 -6.14 0.31
CA SER A 39 12.01 -5.58 -0.98
C SER A 39 10.57 -5.94 -1.35
N LEU A 40 10.16 -7.19 -1.12
CA LEU A 40 8.78 -7.63 -1.32
C LEU A 40 7.80 -6.92 -0.38
N ALA A 41 8.17 -6.72 0.87
CA ALA A 41 7.39 -5.93 1.82
C ALA A 41 7.19 -4.49 1.31
N ALA A 42 8.27 -3.82 0.89
CA ALA A 42 8.20 -2.46 0.37
C ALA A 42 7.28 -2.36 -0.86
N LYS A 43 7.40 -3.29 -1.82
CA LYS A 43 6.51 -3.35 -2.98
C LYS A 43 5.04 -3.57 -2.59
N GLY A 44 4.78 -4.45 -1.63
CA GLY A 44 3.44 -4.70 -1.10
C GLY A 44 2.83 -3.47 -0.42
N GLU A 45 3.63 -2.70 0.31
CA GLU A 45 3.24 -1.44 0.93
C GLU A 45 2.89 -0.38 -0.12
N GLN A 46 3.74 -0.20 -1.14
CA GLN A 46 3.47 0.71 -2.25
C GLN A 46 2.17 0.36 -2.99
N ALA A 47 1.95 -0.93 -3.30
CA ALA A 47 0.72 -1.39 -3.93
C ALA A 47 -0.52 -1.14 -3.05
N ASN A 48 -0.38 -1.25 -1.72
CA ASN A 48 -1.47 -0.94 -0.79
C ASN A 48 -1.78 0.57 -0.76
N LEU A 49 -0.76 1.43 -0.72
CA LEU A 49 -0.92 2.88 -0.78
C LEU A 49 -1.59 3.32 -2.10
N GLN A 50 -1.17 2.75 -3.23
CA GLN A 50 -1.78 3.03 -4.53
C GLN A 50 -3.26 2.64 -4.56
N ARG A 51 -3.66 1.49 -4.00
CA ARG A 51 -5.08 1.10 -3.90
C ARG A 51 -5.90 2.06 -3.04
N ILE A 52 -5.32 2.60 -1.97
CA ILE A 52 -6.00 3.61 -1.14
C ILE A 52 -6.15 4.93 -1.90
N ALA A 53 -5.12 5.34 -2.66
CA ALA A 53 -5.16 6.55 -3.47
C ALA A 53 -6.17 6.46 -4.62
N VAL A 54 -6.22 5.32 -5.33
CA VAL A 54 -7.13 5.09 -6.46
C VAL A 54 -8.60 4.99 -6.03
N GLN A 55 -8.89 4.61 -4.78
CA GLN A 55 -10.26 4.64 -4.23
C GLN A 55 -10.74 6.04 -3.83
N LYS A 56 -9.89 7.07 -3.93
CA LYS A 56 -10.26 8.48 -3.72
C LYS A 56 -10.36 9.30 -5.04
N PRO A 57 -11.36 9.07 -5.93
CA PRO A 57 -11.68 10.11 -6.90
C PRO A 57 -13.17 10.45 -7.11
N GLU A 58 -14.14 9.81 -6.42
CA GLU A 58 -15.56 9.96 -6.85
C GLU A 58 -16.48 10.70 -5.87
N LYS A 59 -16.26 10.64 -4.56
CA LYS A 59 -17.18 11.29 -3.62
C LYS A 59 -17.24 12.83 -3.73
N THR A 60 -16.19 13.47 -4.24
CA THR A 60 -16.17 14.94 -4.33
C THR A 60 -16.90 15.48 -5.55
N ILE A 61 -16.79 14.84 -6.73
CA ILE A 61 -17.44 15.33 -7.95
C ILE A 61 -18.93 15.01 -7.94
N GLU A 62 -19.34 13.87 -7.37
CA GLU A 62 -20.75 13.47 -7.30
C GLU A 62 -21.55 14.27 -6.26
N MET A 63 -20.94 14.63 -5.12
CA MET A 63 -21.54 15.54 -4.13
C MET A 63 -21.68 16.99 -4.63
N LEU A 64 -20.91 17.40 -5.64
CA LEU A 64 -21.02 18.72 -6.26
C LEU A 64 -22.11 18.75 -7.34
N LYS A 65 -22.32 17.65 -8.08
CA LYS A 65 -23.40 17.53 -9.06
C LYS A 65 -24.80 17.55 -8.42
N GLY A 66 -24.98 16.96 -7.24
CA GLY A 66 -26.27 16.98 -6.53
C GLY A 66 -26.64 18.31 -5.87
N ARG A 67 -25.68 19.24 -5.69
CA ARG A 67 -25.88 20.52 -5.00
C ARG A 67 -26.18 21.70 -5.93
N PHE A 68 -26.00 21.49 -7.23
CA PHE A 68 -26.17 22.48 -8.31
C PHE A 68 -27.26 22.06 -9.30
N ALA A 69 -28.33 21.42 -8.82
CA ALA A 69 -29.56 21.36 -9.62
C ALA A 69 -30.16 22.78 -9.63
N PRO A 70 -30.30 23.44 -10.79
CA PRO A 70 -30.97 24.74 -10.83
C PRO A 70 -32.41 24.53 -10.39
N ALA A 71 -32.79 25.15 -9.27
CA ALA A 71 -34.18 25.28 -8.89
C ALA A 71 -34.92 25.91 -10.08
N ASP A 72 -35.99 25.21 -10.47
CA ASP A 72 -36.98 25.56 -11.48
C ASP A 72 -37.07 27.09 -11.66
N ILE A 73 -36.49 27.61 -12.74
CA ILE A 73 -36.63 29.02 -13.09
C ILE A 73 -38.07 29.16 -13.56
N SER A 74 -38.89 29.58 -12.60
CA SER A 74 -40.29 29.97 -12.79
C SER A 74 -40.46 30.71 -14.11
N ARG A 75 -41.21 30.12 -15.04
CA ARG A 75 -41.68 30.78 -16.24
C ARG A 75 -43.12 31.21 -16.03
N ASP A 76 -43.31 32.18 -15.15
CA ASP A 76 -44.42 33.12 -15.31
C ASP A 76 -44.09 33.98 -16.54
N GLY A 77 -44.88 33.85 -17.60
CA GLY A 77 -44.61 34.56 -18.84
C GLY A 77 -45.70 34.45 -19.89
N VAL A 78 -46.73 35.29 -19.70
CA VAL A 78 -47.69 35.88 -20.68
C VAL A 78 -48.85 35.01 -21.15
#